data_AF-A0A101X9E5-F1
#
_entry.id   AF-A0A101X9E5-F1
#
_cell.length_a   1.000
_cell.length_b   1.000
_cell.length_c   1.000
_cell.angle_alpha   90.00
_cell.angle_beta   90.00
_cell.angle_gamma   90.00
#
_symmetry.space_group_name_H-M   'P 1'
#
loop_
_entity.id
_entity.type
_entity.pdbx_description
1 polymer ?
#
loop_
_entity_poly.entity_id
_entity_poly.type
_entity_poly.pdbx_seq_one_letter_code
_entity_poly.pdbx_strand_id
1 'polypeptide(L)' 'MGIDTRYKLADGTIITQPKYAFWAEGVGTGIEGYGVEPDIYVEIAPHHYREGVDPQLERAVEEALRRLGGSLRLESINT' A
#
# COMPACT_ATOMS: atom_id res chain seq x y z
N MET A 1 -10.87 -9.93 -13.75
CA MET A 1 -9.92 -8.87 -14.16
C MET A 1 -8.57 -9.27 -13.60
N GLY A 2 -7.53 -9.28 -14.44
CA GLY A 2 -6.21 -9.87 -14.15
C GLY A 2 -6.14 -11.37 -14.48
N ILE A 3 -6.78 -12.21 -13.67
CA ILE A 3 -6.77 -13.68 -13.80
C ILE A 3 -8.21 -14.20 -14.00
N ASP A 4 -8.38 -15.23 -14.83
CA ASP A 4 -9.57 -16.08 -14.83
C ASP A 4 -9.17 -17.56 -14.62
N THR A 5 -9.91 -18.28 -13.77
CA THR A 5 -9.66 -19.69 -13.40
C THR A 5 -10.50 -20.65 -14.23
N ARG A 6 -10.77 -20.27 -15.49
CA ARG A 6 -11.74 -20.96 -16.35
C ARG A 6 -11.30 -22.35 -16.82
N TYR A 7 -10.04 -22.71 -16.61
CA TYR A 7 -9.45 -23.96 -17.10
C TYR A 7 -8.89 -24.80 -15.97
N LYS A 8 -9.07 -26.13 -16.07
CA LYS A 8 -8.51 -27.14 -15.17
C LYS A 8 -7.65 -28.10 -15.98
N LEU A 9 -6.60 -28.62 -15.36
CA LEU A 9 -5.81 -29.72 -15.91
C LEU A 9 -6.58 -31.04 -15.80
N ALA A 10 -6.09 -32.08 -16.48
CA ALA A 10 -6.77 -33.39 -16.54
C ALA A 10 -6.93 -34.08 -15.17
N ASP A 11 -6.06 -33.75 -14.22
CA ASP A 11 -6.10 -34.19 -12.81
C ASP A 11 -6.99 -33.30 -11.92
N GLY A 12 -7.60 -32.26 -12.48
CA GLY A 12 -8.43 -31.29 -11.76
C GLY A 12 -7.68 -30.09 -11.20
N THR A 13 -6.35 -30.00 -11.35
CA THR A 13 -5.54 -28.88 -10.87
C THR A 13 -5.99 -27.56 -11.52
N ILE A 14 -6.16 -26.51 -10.71
CA ILE A 14 -6.45 -25.15 -11.19
C ILE A 14 -5.12 -24.40 -11.26
N ILE A 15 -4.83 -23.86 -12.44
CA ILE A 15 -3.73 -22.93 -12.64
C ILE A 15 -4.27 -21.53 -12.87
N THR A 16 -3.50 -20.53 -12.45
CA THR A 16 -3.77 -19.12 -12.72
C THR A 16 -2.79 -18.60 -13.76
N GLN A 17 -3.29 -17.76 -14.66
CA GLN A 17 -2.50 -17.11 -15.69
C GLN A 17 -2.90 -15.63 -15.71
N PRO A 18 -1.95 -14.69 -15.65
CA PRO A 18 -2.25 -13.30 -15.89
C PRO A 18 -2.64 -13.15 -17.37
N LYS A 19 -3.94 -12.95 -17.61
CA LYS A 19 -4.52 -12.87 -18.96
C LYS A 19 -4.82 -11.46 -19.41
N TYR A 20 -4.93 -10.53 -18.45
CA TYR A 20 -5.32 -9.16 -18.70
C TYR A 20 -4.33 -8.26 -17.98
N ALA A 21 -3.49 -7.57 -18.75
CA ALA A 21 -2.57 -6.57 -18.22
C ALA A 21 -3.35 -5.36 -17.69
N PHE A 22 -2.86 -4.77 -16.61
CA PHE A 22 -3.41 -3.52 -16.10
C PHE A 22 -2.77 -2.34 -16.83
N TRP A 23 -3.60 -1.38 -17.24
CA TRP A 23 -3.16 -0.14 -17.87
C TRP A 23 -3.84 1.04 -17.19
N ALA A 24 -3.06 2.08 -16.91
CA ALA A 24 -3.56 3.34 -16.36
C ALA A 24 -3.10 4.53 -17.21
N GLU A 25 -3.96 5.54 -17.33
CA GLU A 25 -3.61 6.79 -17.99
C GLU A 25 -2.40 7.43 -17.30
N GLY A 26 -1.43 7.91 -18.08
CA GLY A 26 -0.17 8.48 -17.57
C GLY A 26 0.92 7.47 -17.18
N VAL A 27 0.58 6.22 -16.84
CA VAL A 27 1.54 5.19 -16.36
C VAL A 27 1.68 4.00 -17.32
N GLY A 28 0.72 3.80 -18.22
CA GLY A 28 0.71 2.68 -19.13
C GLY A 28 0.62 1.34 -18.39
N THR A 29 1.44 0.37 -18.79
CA THR A 29 1.58 -0.93 -18.11
C THR A 29 2.66 -0.92 -17.02
N GLY A 30 3.23 0.24 -16.68
CA GLY A 30 4.43 0.35 -15.83
C GLY A 30 4.26 -0.04 -14.37
N ILE A 31 3.04 -0.38 -13.93
CA ILE A 31 2.77 -0.82 -12.56
C ILE A 31 3.17 -2.30 -12.36
N GLU A 32 3.00 -3.13 -13.39
CA GLU A 32 3.26 -4.57 -13.27
C GLU A 32 4.78 -4.83 -13.14
N GLY A 33 5.17 -5.50 -12.06
CA GLY A 33 6.58 -5.82 -11.76
C GLY A 33 7.39 -4.69 -11.13
N TYR A 34 6.84 -3.48 -11.01
CA TYR A 34 7.50 -2.33 -10.37
C TYR A 34 6.75 -1.86 -9.11
N GLY A 35 5.43 -1.75 -9.19
CA GLY A 35 4.58 -1.17 -8.14
C GLY A 35 4.31 0.32 -8.37
N VAL A 36 4.02 1.04 -7.28
CA VAL A 36 3.77 2.48 -7.29
C VAL A 36 4.64 3.12 -6.21
N GLU A 37 5.40 4.14 -6.57
CA GLU A 37 6.19 4.90 -5.60
C GLU A 37 5.28 5.69 -4.66
N PRO A 38 5.49 5.61 -3.34
CA PRO A 38 4.78 6.47 -2.40
C PRO A 38 5.29 7.90 -2.49
N ASP A 39 4.39 8.88 -2.35
CA ASP A 39 4.77 10.30 -2.26
C ASP A 39 5.65 10.58 -1.02
N ILE A 40 5.37 9.86 0.08
CA ILE A 40 6.11 9.92 1.33
C ILE A 40 6.46 8.49 1.72
N TYR A 41 7.74 8.14 1.60
CA TYR A 41 8.23 6.85 2.04
C TYR A 41 8.42 6.83 3.56
N VAL A 42 7.81 5.85 4.22
CA VAL A 42 7.96 5.62 5.66
C VAL A 42 8.18 4.14 5.92
N GLU A 43 9.36 3.80 6.43
CA GLU A 43 9.72 2.42 6.75
C GLU A 43 9.14 1.98 8.10
N ILE A 44 8.58 0.77 8.16
CA ILE A 44 8.27 0.10 9.44
C ILE A 44 9.46 -0.79 9.80
N ALA A 45 10.46 -0.20 10.43
CA ALA A 45 11.62 -0.95 10.93
C ALA A 45 11.23 -1.98 12.02
N PRO A 46 12.03 -3.06 12.21
CA PRO A 46 11.70 -4.14 13.15
C PRO A 46 11.45 -3.72 14.61
N HIS A 47 12.11 -2.66 15.10
CA HIS A 47 11.92 -2.18 16.47
C HIS A 47 10.56 -1.51 16.69
N HIS A 48 9.96 -0.91 15.65
CA HIS A 48 8.60 -0.38 15.74
C HIS A 48 7.58 -1.48 16.06
N TYR A 49 7.73 -2.66 15.45
CA TYR A 49 6.91 -3.83 15.79
C TYR A 49 7.09 -4.25 17.25
N ARG A 50 8.34 -4.27 17.75
CA ARG A 50 8.64 -4.60 19.15
C ARG A 50 7.99 -3.61 20.11
N GLU A 51 7.93 -2.34 19.72
CA GLU A 51 7.41 -1.24 20.53
C GLU A 51 5.90 -1.02 20.34
N GLY A 52 5.27 -1.72 19.40
CA GLY A 52 3.84 -1.59 19.09
C GLY A 52 3.48 -0.25 18.42
N VAL A 53 4.43 0.39 17.75
CA VAL A 53 4.28 1.70 17.11
C VAL A 53 4.09 1.53 15.59
N ASP A 54 3.20 2.32 15.00
CA ASP A 54 2.99 2.38 13.55
C ASP A 54 3.42 3.75 12.99
N PRO A 55 4.67 3.87 12.50
CA PRO A 55 5.17 5.15 11.98
C PRO A 55 4.46 5.58 10.68
N GLN A 56 3.90 4.66 9.89
CA GLN A 56 3.16 5.02 8.68
C GLN A 56 1.84 5.69 9.03
N LEU A 57 1.11 5.15 10.01
CA LEU A 57 -0.14 5.73 10.49
C LEU A 57 0.08 7.10 11.14
N GLU A 58 1.10 7.22 11.99
CA GLU A 58 1.45 8.51 12.62
C GLU A 58 1.76 9.58 11.56
N ARG A 59 2.59 9.25 10.57
CA ARG A 59 2.91 10.17 9.48
C ARG A 59 1.67 10.53 8.64
N ALA A 60 0.79 9.56 8.39
CA ALA A 60 -0.44 9.80 7.64
C ALA A 60 -1.39 10.76 8.37
N VAL A 61 -1.56 10.59 9.68
CA VAL A 61 -2.39 11.48 10.52
C VAL A 61 -1.80 12.88 10.57
N GLU A 62 -0.49 13.00 10.78
CA GLU A 62 0.22 14.29 10.80
C GLU A 62 0.01 15.04 9.47
N GLU A 63 0.21 14.36 8.34
CA GLU A 63 0.06 14.94 7.01
C GLU A 63 -1.39 15.34 6.71
N ALA A 64 -2.37 14.52 7.13
CA ALA A 64 -3.78 14.84 6.98
C ALA A 64 -4.16 16.10 7.77
N LEU A 65 -3.73 16.21 9.03
CA LEU A 65 -3.99 17.38 9.86
C LEU A 65 -3.32 18.63 9.30
N ARG A 66 -2.08 18.53 8.83
CA ARG A 66 -1.36 19.61 8.17
C ARG A 66 -2.13 20.14 6.96
N ARG A 67 -2.70 19.26 6.12
CA ARG A 67 -3.52 19.64 4.96
C ARG A 67 -4.85 20.30 5.33
N LEU A 68 -5.42 19.96 6.49
CA LEU A 68 -6.62 20.59 7.03
C LEU A 68 -6.35 21.93 7.72
N GLY A 69 -5.08 22.33 7.88
CA GLY A 69 -4.68 23.55 8.61
C GLY A 69 -4.59 23.36 10.13
N GLY A 70 -4.70 22.12 10.62
CA GLY A 70 -4.51 21.77 12.02
C GLY A 70 -3.03 21.57 12.33
N SER A 71 -2.42 22.52 13.03
CA SER A 71 -1.11 22.30 13.68
C SER A 71 -1.36 21.52 14.96
N LEU A 72 -0.99 20.24 15.01
CA LEU A 72 -1.01 19.48 16.25
C LEU A 72 0.12 19.99 17.16
N ARG A 73 -0.19 20.74 18.23
CA ARG A 73 0.73 20.91 19.36
C ARG A 73 0.67 19.62 20.18
N LEU A 74 1.72 18.80 20.09
CA LEU A 74 1.86 17.54 20.83
C LEU A 74 2.01 17.71 22.36
N GLU A 75 1.84 18.91 22.92
CA GLU A 75 2.04 19.18 24.35
C GLU A 75 0.87 18.76 25.26
N SER A 76 -0.24 18.24 24.73
CA SER A 76 -1.47 18.03 25.52
C SER A 76 -1.94 16.58 25.67
N ILE A 77 -1.12 15.57 25.35
CA ILE A 77 -1.53 14.15 25.43
C ILE A 77 -1.09 13.45 26.74
N ASN A 78 -0.30 14.09 27.61
CA ASN A 78 -0.03 13.57 28.96
C ASN A 78 -0.55 14.51 30.05
N THR A 79 -1.77 14.27 30.54
CA THR A 79 -2.17 14.54 31.93
C THR A 79 -3.04 13.39 32.41
#